data_AF-A0A832U0E6-F1
#
_entry.id   AF-A0A832U0E6-F1
#
_cell.length_a   1.000
_cell.length_b   1.000
_cell.length_c   1.000
_cell.angle_alpha   90.00
_cell.angle_beta   90.00
_cell.angle_gamma   90.00
#
_symmetry.space_group_name_H-M   'P 1'
#
loop_
_entity.id
_entity.type
_entity.pdbx_description
1 polymer ?
#
loop_
_entity_poly.entity_id
_entity_poly.type
_entity_poly.pdbx_seq_one_letter_code
_entity_poly.pdbx_strand_id
1 'polypeptide(L)' 'MIEHWIEHNESHIESFKEWAQKAKKDGFLDASEDILGAASKIEEANKYLNKAKEELFH' A
#
# COMPACT_ATOMS: atom_id res chain seq x y z
N MET A 1 2.35 -15.79 -9.11
CA MET A 1 2.14 -15.84 -7.64
C MET A 1 2.68 -14.59 -6.95
N ILE A 2 3.99 -14.30 -6.94
CA ILE A 2 4.53 -13.08 -6.30
C ILE A 2 4.03 -11.79 -6.98
N GLU A 3 3.87 -11.80 -8.29
CA GLU A 3 3.31 -10.70 -9.08
C GLU A 3 1.86 -10.38 -8.68
N HIS A 4 1.01 -11.40 -8.50
CA HIS A 4 -0.35 -11.19 -8.03
C HIS A 4 -0.42 -10.55 -6.63
N TRP A 5 0.52 -10.86 -5.74
CA TRP A 5 0.60 -10.19 -4.44
C TRP A 5 1.01 -8.72 -4.58
N ILE A 6 1.93 -8.40 -5.49
CA ILE A 6 2.35 -7.02 -5.79
C ILE A 6 1.16 -6.21 -6.35
N GLU A 7 0.48 -6.76 -7.35
CA GLU A 7 -0.71 -6.15 -7.97
C GLU A 7 -1.84 -5.94 -6.95
N HIS A 8 -2.12 -6.94 -6.12
CA HIS A 8 -3.16 -6.84 -5.09
C HIS A 8 -2.83 -5.77 -4.04
N ASN A 9 -1.57 -5.68 -3.65
CA ASN A 9 -1.09 -4.65 -2.75
C ASN A 9 -1.24 -3.25 -3.35
N GLU A 10 -1.03 -3.06 -4.65
CA GLU A 10 -1.28 -1.79 -5.34
C GLU A 10 -2.76 -1.38 -5.26
N SER A 11 -3.69 -2.31 -5.44
CA SER A 11 -5.13 -2.04 -5.25
C SER A 11 -5.49 -1.65 -3.81
N HIS A 12 -4.84 -2.26 -2.81
CA HIS A 12 -5.02 -1.87 -1.40
C HIS A 12 -4.49 -0.48 -1.13
N ILE A 13 -3.32 -0.13 -1.67
CA ILE A 13 -2.71 1.20 -1.51
C ILE A 13 -3.64 2.28 -2.06
N GLU A 14 -4.23 2.07 -3.24
CA GLU A 14 -5.20 3.00 -3.84
C GLU A 14 -6.42 3.17 -2.94
N SER A 15 -7.03 2.06 -2.51
CA SER A 15 -8.19 2.06 -1.61
C SER A 15 -7.88 2.78 -0.28
N PHE A 16 -6.70 2.56 0.29
CA PHE A 16 -6.28 3.21 1.53
C PHE A 16 -6.12 4.72 1.33
N LYS A 17 -5.53 5.16 0.21
CA LYS A 17 -5.40 6.59 -0.10
C LYS A 17 -6.77 7.26 -0.23
N GLU A 18 -7.75 6.61 -0.85
CA GLU A 18 -9.13 7.11 -0.92
C GLU A 18 -9.77 7.25 0.46
N TRP A 19 -9.65 6.22 1.31
CA TRP A 19 -10.18 6.25 2.67
C TRP A 19 -9.50 7.29 3.56
N ALA A 20 -8.19 7.46 3.42
CA ALA A 20 -7.45 8.50 4.12
C ALA A 20 -7.93 9.90 3.71
N GLN A 21 -8.19 10.13 2.42
CA GLN A 21 -8.74 11.40 1.94
C GLN A 21 -10.14 11.66 2.50
N LYS A 22 -10.99 10.63 2.56
CA LYS A 22 -12.32 10.73 3.17
C LYS A 22 -12.24 11.05 4.66
N ALA A 23 -11.41 10.33 5.42
CA ALA A 23 -11.18 10.57 6.84
C ALA A 23 -10.71 12.00 7.10
N LYS A 24 -9.76 12.50 6.28
CA LYS A 24 -9.27 13.88 6.34
C LYS A 24 -10.37 14.91 6.09
N LYS A 25 -11.22 14.67 5.08
CA LYS A 25 -12.34 15.57 4.74
C LYS A 25 -13.37 15.66 5.88
N ASP A 26 -13.58 14.55 6.58
CA ASP A 26 -14.51 14.45 7.70
C ASP A 26 -13.90 14.94 9.04
N GLY A 27 -12.65 15.43 9.03
CA GLY A 27 -11.97 15.99 10.19
C GLY A 27 -11.19 14.99 11.05
N PHE A 28 -11.15 13.71 10.66
CA PHE A 28 -10.40 12.66 11.34
C PHE A 28 -8.95 12.62 10.85
N LEU A 29 -8.14 13.61 11.27
CA LEU A 29 -6.75 13.75 10.82
C LEU A 29 -5.87 12.56 11.26
N ASP A 30 -5.92 12.15 12.52
CA ASP A 30 -5.11 11.04 13.04
C ASP A 30 -5.42 9.72 12.30
N ALA A 31 -6.71 9.43 12.07
CA ALA A 31 -7.12 8.26 11.31
C ALA A 31 -6.65 8.32 9.84
N SER A 32 -6.66 9.50 9.23
CA SER A 32 -6.11 9.70 7.88
C SER A 32 -4.61 9.39 7.85
N GLU A 33 -3.85 9.86 8.84
CA GLU A 33 -2.41 9.61 8.95
C GLU A 33 -2.11 8.13 9.18
N ASP A 34 -2.86 7.45 10.05
CA ASP A 34 -2.71 6.01 10.29
C ASP A 34 -2.97 5.19 9.02
N ILE A 35 -4.01 5.53 8.25
CA ILE A 35 -4.34 4.85 6.99
C ILE A 35 -3.24 5.10 5.94
N LEU A 36 -2.70 6.32 5.84
CA LEU A 36 -1.57 6.62 4.96
C LEU A 36 -0.30 5.87 5.40
N GLY A 37 -0.09 5.72 6.71
CA GLY A 37 0.97 4.90 7.28
C GLY A 37 0.85 3.45 6.84
N ALA A 38 -0.35 2.87 6.89
CA ALA A 38 -0.61 1.52 6.39
C ALA A 38 -0.30 1.38 4.88
N ALA A 39 -0.73 2.36 4.07
CA ALA A 39 -0.42 2.38 2.63
C ALA A 39 1.09 2.40 2.37
N SER A 40 1.84 3.22 3.13
CA SER A 40 3.30 3.30 3.02
C SER A 40 3.99 1.98 3.38
N LYS A 41 3.49 1.25 4.37
CA LYS A 41 4.02 -0.08 4.73
C LYS A 41 3.76 -1.13 3.67
N ILE A 42 2.63 -1.09 2.98
CA ILE A 42 2.37 -1.96 1.84
C ILE A 42 3.27 -1.59 0.65
N GLU A 43 3.50 -0.30 0.38
CA GLU A 43 4.46 0.14 -0.64
C GLU A 43 5.88 -0.36 -0.33
N GLU A 44 6.29 -0.33 0.94
CA GLU A 44 7.56 -0.88 1.40
C GLU A 44 7.62 -2.41 1.19
N ALA A 45 6.56 -3.14 1.51
CA ALA A 45 6.47 -4.58 1.24
C ALA A 45 6.63 -4.89 -0.26
N ASN A 46 5.98 -4.11 -1.14
CA ASN A 46 6.11 -4.26 -2.59
C ASN A 46 7.53 -4.06 -3.10
N LYS A 47 8.33 -3.18 -2.47
CA LYS A 47 9.76 -3.03 -2.83
C LYS A 47 10.55 -4.31 -2.58
N TYR A 48 10.32 -4.99 -1.45
CA TYR A 48 10.98 -6.26 -1.15
C TYR A 48 10.47 -7.39 -2.05
N LEU A 49 9.16 -7.44 -2.32
CA LEU A 49 8.59 -8.44 -3.23
C LEU A 49 9.13 -8.29 -4.67
N ASN A 50 9.31 -7.06 -5.15
CA ASN A 50 9.91 -6.82 -6.47
C ASN A 50 11.37 -7.27 -6.52
N LYS A 51 12.17 -6.98 -5.49
CA LYS A 51 13.56 -7.49 -5.40
C LYS A 51 13.60 -9.02 -5.41
N ALA A 52 12.75 -9.66 -4.60
CA ALA A 52 12.66 -11.11 -4.57
C ALA A 52 12.22 -11.69 -5.93
N LYS A 53 11.29 -11.02 -6.62
CA LYS A 53 10.89 -11.38 -7.98
C LYS A 53 12.09 -11.33 -8.95
N GLU A 54 12.87 -10.25 -8.91
CA GLU A 54 14.06 -10.10 -9.76
C GLU A 54 15.10 -11.20 -9.51
N GLU A 55 15.32 -11.58 -8.24
CA GLU A 55 16.26 -12.66 -7.88
C GLU A 55 15.75 -14.06 -8.26
N LEU A 56 14.45 -14.31 -8.16
CA LEU A 56 13.85 -15.62 -8.45
C LEU A 56 13.71 -15.92 -9.94
N PHE A 57 13.65 -14.89 -10.78
CA PHE A 57 13.43 -15.01 -12.22
C PHE A 57 14.61 -14.47 -13.05
N HIS A 58 15.78 -14.35 -12.42
CA HIS A 58 17.07 -14.22 -13.10
C HIS A 58 17.54 -15.58 -13.63
#